data_AF-A0A9P1CID3-F1
#
_entry.id   AF-A0A9P1CID3-F1
#
_cell.length_a   1.000
_cell.length_b   1.000
_cell.length_c   1.000
_cell.angle_alpha   90.00
_cell.angle_beta   90.00
_cell.angle_gamma   90.00
#
_symmetry.space_group_name_H-M   'P 1'
#
loop_
_entity.id
_entity.type
_entity.pdbx_description
1 polymer ?
#
loop_
_entity_poly.entity_id
_entity_poly.type
_entity_poly.pdbx_seq_one_letter_code
_entity_poly.pdbx_strand_id
1 'polypeptide(L)'
;MQEYASRVAYCIPLLANSAICYDVSIQQTPEMQKEGKPPGVNLAGKLLNERGQPERQCVVIRAQREEEVGHASAVLLDTLRCRADATAERLGPEDGFALLALSRLARVLEARGAFAEAVPLRRRVLEAEERLRGPEHRVTLTAVHNLAFVLKRLGKFREAEALHRRALAGREAHLGANHPHTLQSMNNLAALLEQQGKLAEAEALHRRALAGREAHLGALHTHTLNSMSNLAAILWKQGKLDEAEELQRKALAGREAQLGASHPDTLISMNVLAVILQSQGKLEE
;
A
#
# COMPACT_ATOMS: atom_id res chain seq x y z
N MET A 1 10.59 6.92 -40.46
CA MET A 1 10.23 7.76 -39.31
C MET A 1 8.82 7.42 -38.86
N GLN A 2 8.67 6.49 -37.92
CA GLN A 2 7.48 6.34 -37.09
C GLN A 2 7.86 5.42 -35.92
N GLU A 3 8.54 6.00 -34.95
CA GLU A 3 8.95 5.35 -33.70
C GLU A 3 8.08 5.95 -32.59
N TYR A 4 6.84 5.48 -32.50
CA TYR A 4 5.92 5.72 -31.39
C TYR A 4 5.07 4.47 -31.21
N ALA A 5 5.63 3.49 -30.51
CA ALA A 5 4.87 2.37 -29.97
C ALA A 5 5.47 1.95 -28.63
N SER A 6 5.56 2.90 -27.69
CA SER A 6 5.60 2.60 -26.26
C SER A 6 4.29 1.89 -25.91
N ARG A 7 4.25 0.57 -26.13
CA ARG A 7 3.17 -0.33 -25.72
C ARG A 7 3.24 -0.45 -24.20
N VAL A 8 2.55 0.45 -23.51
CA VAL A 8 2.42 0.36 -22.06
C VAL A 8 1.30 -0.65 -21.75
N ALA A 9 1.69 -1.78 -21.16
CA ALA A 9 0.76 -2.80 -20.69
C ALA A 9 0.26 -2.41 -19.30
N TYR A 10 -1.06 -2.24 -19.13
CA TYR A 10 -1.68 -2.14 -17.81
C TYR A 10 -2.79 -3.16 -17.70
N CYS A 11 -2.59 -4.14 -16.81
CA CYS A 11 -3.64 -5.04 -16.33
C CYS A 11 -3.49 -5.21 -14.82
N ILE A 12 -4.51 -4.81 -14.07
CA ILE A 12 -4.76 -5.19 -12.66
C ILE A 12 -6.13 -5.88 -12.74
N PRO A 13 -6.33 -7.15 -12.29
CA PRO A 13 -6.24 -7.52 -10.86
C PRO A 13 -5.84 -8.99 -10.62
N LEU A 14 -5.66 -9.44 -9.37
CA LEU A 14 -6.13 -10.79 -8.98
C LEU A 14 -6.41 -10.95 -7.47
N LEU A 15 -7.50 -11.66 -7.22
CA LEU A 15 -7.97 -12.19 -5.93
C LEU A 15 -7.22 -13.51 -5.63
N ALA A 16 -6.27 -13.48 -4.71
CA ALA A 16 -5.81 -14.69 -4.02
C ALA A 16 -6.09 -14.56 -2.52
N ASN A 17 -6.52 -15.65 -1.89
CA ASN A 17 -6.35 -15.82 -0.45
C ASN A 17 -4.93 -16.33 -0.23
N SER A 18 -4.31 -15.85 0.84
CA SER A 18 -2.92 -16.06 1.26
C SER A 18 -1.86 -15.31 0.43
N ALA A 19 -1.14 -14.44 1.15
CA ALA A 19 0.06 -13.72 0.75
C ALA A 19 -0.07 -12.73 -0.42
N ILE A 20 0.84 -11.77 -0.38
CA ILE A 20 0.99 -10.65 -1.29
C ILE A 20 1.24 -11.21 -2.70
N CYS A 21 0.33 -10.99 -3.65
CA CYS A 21 0.61 -11.17 -5.09
C CYS A 21 0.34 -9.84 -5.80
N TYR A 22 1.43 -9.17 -6.15
CA TYR A 22 1.45 -8.23 -7.27
C TYR A 22 1.73 -9.06 -8.51
N ASP A 23 0.95 -8.92 -9.57
CA ASP A 23 1.40 -9.35 -10.90
C ASP A 23 1.65 -8.10 -11.72
N VAL A 24 2.92 -7.71 -11.73
CA VAL A 24 3.52 -6.85 -12.74
C VAL A 24 4.50 -7.76 -13.47
N SER A 25 4.01 -8.70 -14.28
CA SER A 25 4.87 -9.46 -15.18
C SER A 25 4.48 -9.21 -16.63
N ILE A 26 5.46 -8.65 -17.34
CA ILE A 26 5.47 -8.34 -18.77
C ILE A 26 5.78 -9.62 -19.58
N GLN A 27 5.75 -10.82 -18.96
CA GLN A 27 6.18 -12.05 -19.62
C GLN A 27 4.99 -12.95 -19.99
N GLN A 28 4.91 -13.27 -21.28
CA GLN A 28 3.98 -14.25 -21.82
C GLN A 28 4.26 -15.62 -21.18
N THR A 29 3.24 -16.30 -20.67
CA THR A 29 3.39 -17.68 -20.22
C THR A 29 3.54 -18.63 -21.42
N PRO A 30 4.15 -19.82 -21.24
CA PRO A 30 4.29 -20.81 -22.31
C PRO A 30 2.94 -21.25 -22.92
N GLU A 31 1.85 -21.20 -22.15
CA GLU A 31 0.50 -21.47 -22.65
C GLU A 31 0.02 -20.37 -23.62
N MET A 32 0.34 -19.10 -23.34
CA MET A 32 0.00 -17.97 -24.21
C MET A 32 0.77 -17.99 -25.53
N GLN A 33 1.97 -18.57 -25.55
CA GLN A 33 2.77 -18.74 -26.78
C GLN A 33 2.21 -19.85 -27.68
N LYS A 34 1.57 -20.88 -27.12
CA LYS A 34 1.01 -22.01 -27.88
C LYS A 34 -0.26 -21.67 -28.67
N GLU A 35 -1.03 -20.67 -28.23
CA GLU A 35 -2.34 -20.38 -28.85
C GLU A 35 -2.32 -19.43 -30.06
N GLY A 36 -1.16 -18.89 -30.44
CA GLY A 36 -0.95 -18.27 -31.78
C GLY A 36 -1.92 -17.15 -32.20
N LYS A 37 -2.72 -16.56 -31.29
CA LYS A 37 -3.70 -15.52 -31.60
C LYS A 37 -3.37 -14.22 -30.86
N PRO A 38 -3.28 -13.08 -31.57
CA PRO A 38 -3.26 -11.78 -30.90
C PRO A 38 -4.69 -11.45 -30.45
N PRO A 39 -4.99 -11.17 -29.17
CA PRO A 39 -6.36 -10.86 -28.78
C PRO A 39 -6.52 -9.39 -28.37
N GLY A 40 -7.28 -8.65 -29.18
CA GLY A 40 -8.19 -7.62 -28.66
C GLY A 40 -9.25 -8.28 -27.77
N VAL A 41 -9.74 -7.53 -26.78
CA VAL A 41 -10.58 -7.93 -25.63
C VAL A 41 -11.23 -9.31 -25.80
N ASN A 42 -10.62 -10.33 -25.19
CA ASN A 42 -11.21 -11.65 -25.10
C ASN A 42 -11.76 -11.82 -23.68
N LEU A 43 -13.01 -11.41 -23.46
CA LEU A 43 -13.83 -11.99 -22.39
C LEU A 43 -14.15 -13.41 -22.84
N ALA A 44 -13.15 -14.30 -22.79
CA ALA A 44 -13.31 -15.64 -23.33
C ALA A 44 -14.44 -16.36 -22.56
N GLY A 45 -15.54 -16.61 -23.28
CA GLY A 45 -16.74 -17.35 -22.88
C GLY A 45 -16.49 -18.83 -22.55
N LYS A 46 -15.48 -19.11 -21.72
CA LYS A 46 -15.26 -20.39 -21.04
C LYS A 46 -14.84 -20.16 -19.59
N LEU A 47 -15.56 -19.26 -18.93
CA LEU A 47 -15.50 -19.11 -17.48
C LEU A 47 -16.75 -19.69 -16.82
N LEU A 48 -17.59 -20.43 -17.54
CA LEU A 48 -18.73 -21.12 -16.96
C LEU A 48 -18.41 -22.62 -16.88
N ASN A 49 -18.63 -23.23 -15.71
CA ASN A 49 -18.61 -24.68 -15.59
C ASN A 49 -19.72 -25.30 -16.47
N GLU A 50 -19.79 -26.64 -16.54
CA GLU A 50 -20.81 -27.37 -17.32
C GLU A 50 -22.27 -27.01 -16.96
N ARG A 51 -22.50 -26.28 -15.86
CA ARG A 51 -23.80 -25.79 -15.40
C ARG A 51 -24.05 -24.30 -15.69
N GLY A 52 -23.19 -23.62 -16.44
CA GLY A 52 -23.37 -22.21 -16.75
C GLY A 52 -23.01 -21.25 -15.60
N GLN A 53 -22.19 -21.66 -14.62
CA GLN A 53 -21.80 -20.83 -13.47
C GLN A 53 -20.32 -20.44 -13.48
N PRO A 54 -19.94 -19.22 -13.04
CA PRO A 54 -18.55 -18.77 -13.08
C PRO A 54 -17.59 -19.71 -12.34
N GLU A 55 -16.57 -20.25 -13.02
CA GLU A 55 -15.50 -21.01 -12.40
C GLU A 55 -14.77 -20.10 -11.41
N ARG A 56 -14.79 -20.52 -10.15
CA ARG A 56 -14.21 -19.78 -9.04
C ARG A 56 -12.69 -19.88 -9.17
N GLN A 57 -12.05 -18.97 -9.89
CA GLN A 57 -10.74 -18.41 -9.61
C GLN A 57 -10.17 -17.76 -10.87
N CYS A 58 -9.84 -16.49 -10.73
CA CYS A 58 -9.08 -15.67 -11.65
C CYS A 58 -9.79 -15.11 -12.90
N VAL A 59 -9.83 -13.77 -12.96
CA VAL A 59 -10.16 -13.01 -14.17
C VAL A 59 -8.97 -12.10 -14.46
N VAL A 60 -8.25 -12.38 -15.54
CA VAL A 60 -7.21 -11.49 -16.09
C VAL A 60 -7.86 -10.78 -17.26
N ILE A 61 -8.04 -9.45 -17.15
CA ILE A 61 -8.56 -8.66 -18.26
C ILE A 61 -7.39 -7.98 -18.95
N ARG A 62 -7.09 -8.43 -20.18
CA ARG A 62 -6.09 -7.81 -21.05
C ARG A 62 -6.77 -6.76 -21.93
N ALA A 63 -6.45 -5.50 -21.68
CA ALA A 63 -6.90 -4.37 -22.49
C ALA A 63 -5.74 -3.88 -23.37
N GLN A 64 -6.02 -3.59 -24.64
CA GLN A 64 -5.03 -3.06 -25.59
C GLN A 64 -5.16 -1.56 -25.81
N ARG A 65 -6.30 -0.96 -25.43
CA ARG A 65 -6.59 0.47 -25.56
C ARG A 65 -7.05 1.04 -24.22
N GLU A 66 -6.79 2.33 -23.99
CA GLU A 66 -7.14 3.01 -22.73
C GLU A 66 -8.65 3.00 -22.44
N GLU A 67 -9.48 3.11 -23.47
CA GLU A 67 -10.95 3.00 -23.36
C GLU A 67 -11.41 1.59 -22.90
N GLU A 68 -10.71 0.55 -23.36
CA GLU A 68 -10.96 -0.85 -22.95
C GLU A 68 -10.55 -1.08 -21.50
N VAL A 69 -9.50 -0.39 -21.03
CA VAL A 69 -9.08 -0.40 -19.61
C VAL A 69 -10.21 0.17 -18.75
N GLY A 70 -10.79 1.32 -19.12
CA GLY A 70 -11.90 1.93 -18.40
C GLY A 70 -13.11 0.98 -18.26
N HIS A 71 -13.52 0.36 -19.38
CA HIS A 71 -14.65 -0.58 -19.40
C HIS A 71 -14.37 -1.85 -18.59
N ALA A 72 -13.22 -2.51 -18.81
CA ALA A 72 -12.78 -3.68 -18.05
C ALA A 72 -12.77 -3.42 -16.54
N SER A 73 -12.27 -2.25 -16.18
CA SER A 73 -12.18 -1.81 -14.80
C SER A 73 -13.57 -1.62 -14.21
N ALA A 74 -14.54 -1.04 -14.94
CA ALA A 74 -15.92 -0.87 -14.47
C ALA A 74 -16.61 -2.23 -14.24
N VAL A 75 -16.52 -3.15 -15.21
CA VAL A 75 -17.07 -4.51 -15.10
C VAL A 75 -16.50 -5.25 -13.89
N LEU A 76 -15.21 -5.08 -13.59
CA LEU A 76 -14.58 -5.65 -12.40
C LEU A 76 -15.20 -5.12 -11.09
N LEU A 77 -15.47 -3.81 -10.99
CA LEU A 77 -16.09 -3.24 -9.78
C LEU A 77 -17.49 -3.78 -9.58
N ASP A 78 -18.28 -3.84 -10.63
CA ASP A 78 -19.65 -4.36 -10.55
C ASP A 78 -19.64 -5.83 -10.18
N THR A 79 -18.71 -6.62 -10.74
CA THR A 79 -18.52 -8.02 -10.35
C THR A 79 -18.15 -8.16 -8.87
N LEU A 80 -17.25 -7.31 -8.36
CA LEU A 80 -16.82 -7.32 -6.96
C LEU A 80 -17.95 -6.89 -6.02
N ARG A 81 -18.76 -5.91 -6.41
CA ARG A 81 -19.97 -5.46 -5.70
C ARG A 81 -20.98 -6.60 -5.61
N CYS A 82 -21.39 -7.15 -6.75
CA CYS A 82 -22.32 -8.29 -6.82
C CYS A 82 -21.82 -9.48 -5.98
N ARG A 83 -20.51 -9.76 -6.00
CA ARG A 83 -19.93 -10.84 -5.20
C ARG A 83 -19.97 -10.54 -3.71
N ALA A 84 -19.68 -9.31 -3.30
CA ALA A 84 -19.74 -8.90 -1.90
C ALA A 84 -21.18 -9.02 -1.37
N ASP A 85 -22.16 -8.53 -2.13
CA ASP A 85 -23.57 -8.58 -1.78
C ASP A 85 -24.09 -10.03 -1.72
N ALA A 86 -23.84 -10.83 -2.76
CA ALA A 86 -24.24 -12.25 -2.79
C ALA A 86 -23.58 -13.08 -1.67
N THR A 87 -22.35 -12.73 -1.26
CA THR A 87 -21.68 -13.42 -0.14
C THR A 87 -22.31 -13.01 1.19
N ALA A 88 -22.63 -11.72 1.37
CA ALA A 88 -23.29 -11.22 2.56
C ALA A 88 -24.72 -11.77 2.72
N GLU A 89 -25.46 -11.92 1.62
CA GLU A 89 -26.79 -12.55 1.63
C GLU A 89 -26.74 -14.03 1.99
N ARG A 90 -25.76 -14.75 1.44
CA ARG A 90 -25.66 -16.21 1.63
C ARG A 90 -25.11 -16.63 2.99
N LEU A 91 -24.13 -15.89 3.52
CA LEU A 91 -23.40 -16.26 4.74
C LEU A 91 -23.68 -15.33 5.92
N GLY A 92 -24.32 -14.19 5.67
CA GLY A 92 -24.48 -13.11 6.65
C GLY A 92 -23.45 -11.99 6.45
N PRO A 93 -23.80 -10.73 6.76
CA PRO A 93 -22.93 -9.57 6.55
C PRO A 93 -21.69 -9.54 7.46
N GLU A 94 -21.71 -10.29 8.55
CA GLU A 94 -20.61 -10.41 9.52
C GLU A 94 -19.77 -11.68 9.30
N ASP A 95 -20.09 -12.49 8.30
CA ASP A 95 -19.26 -13.64 7.98
C ASP A 95 -17.88 -13.21 7.46
N GLY A 96 -16.83 -13.93 7.86
CA GLY A 96 -15.45 -13.60 7.49
C GLY A 96 -15.21 -13.55 5.97
N PHE A 97 -15.91 -14.37 5.18
CA PHE A 97 -15.81 -14.32 3.72
C PHE A 97 -16.54 -13.10 3.14
N ALA A 98 -17.64 -12.67 3.75
CA ALA A 98 -18.34 -11.44 3.36
C ALA A 98 -17.48 -10.19 3.65
N LEU A 99 -16.89 -10.12 4.84
CA LEU A 99 -15.97 -9.03 5.22
C LEU A 99 -14.72 -8.98 4.35
N LEU A 100 -14.20 -10.15 3.97
CA LEU A 100 -13.09 -10.25 3.02
C LEU A 100 -13.49 -9.77 1.62
N ALA A 101 -14.68 -10.09 1.14
CA ALA A 101 -15.18 -9.62 -0.15
C ALA A 101 -15.33 -8.09 -0.16
N LEU A 102 -15.91 -7.51 0.89
CA LEU A 102 -16.01 -6.06 1.08
C LEU A 102 -14.64 -5.39 1.16
N SER A 103 -13.70 -5.97 1.91
CA SER A 103 -12.33 -5.46 2.02
C SER A 103 -11.59 -5.46 0.69
N ARG A 104 -11.86 -6.43 -0.18
CA ARG A 104 -11.27 -6.52 -1.52
C ARG A 104 -11.85 -5.48 -2.46
N LEU A 105 -13.17 -5.27 -2.43
CA LEU A 105 -13.81 -4.18 -3.18
C LEU A 105 -13.25 -2.82 -2.76
N ALA A 106 -13.15 -2.56 -1.45
CA ALA A 106 -12.57 -1.33 -0.91
C ALA A 106 -11.12 -1.11 -1.41
N ARG A 107 -10.29 -2.15 -1.39
CA ARG A 107 -8.91 -2.09 -1.90
C ARG A 107 -8.83 -1.75 -3.39
N VAL A 108 -9.75 -2.26 -4.21
CA VAL A 108 -9.80 -1.92 -5.65
C VAL A 108 -10.25 -0.48 -5.87
N LEU A 109 -11.22 0.01 -5.09
CA LEU A 109 -11.63 1.42 -5.12
C LEU A 109 -10.48 2.35 -4.69
N GLU A 110 -9.73 1.97 -3.65
CA GLU A 110 -8.53 2.70 -3.20
C GLU A 110 -7.46 2.81 -4.31
N ALA A 111 -7.19 1.70 -5.01
CA ALA A 111 -6.21 1.69 -6.10
C ALA A 111 -6.61 2.62 -7.27
N ARG A 112 -7.91 2.89 -7.42
CA ARG A 112 -8.46 3.81 -8.45
C ARG A 112 -8.57 5.25 -7.98
N GLY A 113 -8.24 5.53 -6.72
CA GLY A 113 -8.44 6.84 -6.12
C GLY A 113 -9.89 7.13 -5.71
N ALA A 114 -10.81 6.17 -5.83
CA ALA A 114 -12.22 6.30 -5.43
C ALA A 114 -12.38 6.15 -3.90
N PHE A 115 -11.66 6.97 -3.13
CA PHE A 115 -11.60 6.86 -1.67
C PHE A 115 -12.94 7.15 -1.00
N ALA A 116 -13.77 8.03 -1.58
CA ALA A 116 -15.09 8.36 -1.06
C ALA A 116 -16.01 7.12 -1.02
N GLU A 117 -15.93 6.27 -2.04
CA GLU A 117 -16.67 5.00 -2.11
C GLU A 117 -16.05 3.91 -1.22
N ALA A 118 -14.73 3.94 -0.99
CA ALA A 118 -14.06 2.98 -0.13
C ALA A 118 -14.36 3.18 1.37
N VAL A 119 -14.57 4.42 1.82
CA VAL A 119 -14.86 4.76 3.23
C VAL A 119 -16.04 3.98 3.82
N PRO A 120 -17.25 3.98 3.24
CA PRO A 120 -18.38 3.25 3.82
C PRO A 120 -18.12 1.75 3.91
N LEU A 121 -17.40 1.17 2.94
CA LEU A 121 -17.01 -0.25 2.98
C LEU A 121 -16.03 -0.53 4.12
N ARG A 122 -15.02 0.34 4.31
CA ARG A 122 -14.06 0.21 5.41
C ARG A 122 -14.70 0.40 6.79
N ARG A 123 -15.68 1.30 6.92
CA ARG A 123 -16.47 1.47 8.16
C ARG A 123 -17.27 0.22 8.48
N ARG A 124 -18.01 -0.33 7.51
CA ARG A 124 -18.76 -1.59 7.69
C ARG A 124 -17.86 -2.75 8.14
N VAL A 125 -16.68 -2.89 7.52
CA VAL A 125 -15.70 -3.92 7.91
C VAL A 125 -15.20 -3.68 9.34
N LEU A 126 -14.87 -2.44 9.71
CA LEU A 126 -14.42 -2.12 11.06
C LEU A 126 -15.49 -2.44 12.11
N GLU A 127 -16.72 -1.97 11.90
CA GLU A 127 -17.84 -2.19 12.82
C GLU A 127 -18.14 -3.67 13.03
N ALA A 128 -18.07 -4.48 11.96
CA ALA A 128 -18.25 -5.92 12.06
C ALA A 128 -17.11 -6.60 12.81
N GLU A 129 -15.84 -6.27 12.51
CA GLU A 129 -14.69 -6.85 13.23
C GLU A 129 -14.67 -6.44 14.72
N GLU A 130 -15.11 -5.23 15.06
CA GLU A 130 -15.29 -4.79 16.45
C GLU A 130 -16.33 -5.64 17.19
N ARG A 131 -17.47 -5.94 16.55
CA ARG A 131 -18.51 -6.80 17.15
C ARG A 131 -18.07 -8.24 17.29
N LEU A 132 -17.41 -8.80 16.27
CA LEU A 132 -17.03 -10.21 16.22
C LEU A 132 -15.85 -10.54 17.12
N ARG A 133 -14.87 -9.64 17.21
CA ARG A 133 -13.56 -9.93 17.81
C ARG A 133 -13.13 -8.95 18.88
N GLY A 134 -13.85 -7.84 19.04
CA GLY A 134 -13.52 -6.77 19.96
C GLY A 134 -12.60 -5.69 19.35
N PRO A 135 -12.52 -4.53 20.02
CA PRO A 135 -11.83 -3.33 19.49
C PRO A 135 -10.31 -3.47 19.38
N GLU A 136 -9.70 -4.34 20.17
CA GLU A 136 -8.24 -4.49 20.27
C GLU A 136 -7.69 -5.71 19.52
N HIS A 137 -8.56 -6.51 18.90
CA HIS A 137 -8.11 -7.69 18.15
C HIS A 137 -7.26 -7.28 16.93
N ARG A 138 -6.23 -8.07 16.61
CA ARG A 138 -5.26 -7.78 15.52
C ARG A 138 -5.92 -7.46 14.17
N VAL A 139 -6.98 -8.19 13.82
CA VAL A 139 -7.75 -7.97 12.58
C VAL A 139 -8.54 -6.66 12.66
N THR A 140 -9.16 -6.35 13.80
CA THR A 140 -9.83 -5.06 14.04
C THR A 140 -8.85 -3.90 13.93
N LEU A 141 -7.66 -3.98 14.54
CA LEU A 141 -6.62 -2.95 14.42
C LEU A 141 -6.11 -2.79 12.97
N THR A 142 -6.20 -3.83 12.16
CA THR A 142 -5.94 -3.76 10.71
C THR A 142 -7.06 -3.03 9.98
N ALA A 143 -8.32 -3.28 10.33
CA ALA A 143 -9.47 -2.54 9.81
C ALA A 143 -9.41 -1.04 10.19
N VAL A 144 -9.06 -0.71 11.45
CA VAL A 144 -8.83 0.66 11.93
C VAL A 144 -7.77 1.35 11.07
N HIS A 145 -6.63 0.69 10.83
CA HIS A 145 -5.56 1.22 10.00
C HIS A 145 -6.02 1.50 8.55
N ASN A 146 -6.76 0.57 7.94
CA ASN A 146 -7.24 0.72 6.57
C ASN A 146 -8.26 1.86 6.44
N LEU A 147 -9.15 2.02 7.43
CA LEU A 147 -10.08 3.15 7.47
C LEU A 147 -9.33 4.48 7.62
N ALA A 148 -8.32 4.54 8.50
CA ALA A 148 -7.49 5.72 8.69
C ALA A 148 -6.77 6.12 7.39
N PHE A 149 -6.26 5.14 6.64
CA PHE A 149 -5.61 5.37 5.34
C PHE A 149 -6.55 6.04 4.33
N VAL A 150 -7.76 5.51 4.14
CA VAL A 150 -8.71 6.10 3.18
C VAL A 150 -9.20 7.49 3.59
N LEU A 151 -9.37 7.72 4.89
CA LEU A 151 -9.73 9.04 5.42
C LEU A 151 -8.61 10.06 5.21
N LYS A 152 -7.35 9.66 5.43
CA LYS A 152 -6.18 10.50 5.11
C LYS A 152 -6.19 10.91 3.64
N ARG A 153 -6.47 9.97 2.72
CA ARG A 153 -6.49 10.24 1.28
C ARG A 153 -7.61 11.21 0.86
N LEU A 154 -8.67 11.32 1.65
CA LEU A 154 -9.74 12.32 1.49
C LEU A 154 -9.47 13.65 2.21
N GLY A 155 -8.30 13.83 2.83
CA GLY A 155 -7.98 15.03 3.62
C GLY A 155 -8.67 15.09 4.99
N LYS A 156 -9.34 14.01 5.43
CA LYS A 156 -9.97 13.92 6.76
C LYS A 156 -8.93 13.61 7.84
N PHE A 157 -7.95 14.49 8.00
CA PHE A 157 -6.74 14.24 8.79
C PHE A 157 -7.03 14.02 10.28
N ARG A 158 -7.98 14.75 10.88
CA ARG A 158 -8.34 14.58 12.30
C ARG A 158 -8.93 13.21 12.60
N GLU A 159 -9.86 12.73 11.77
CA GLU A 159 -10.44 11.39 11.92
C GLU A 159 -9.38 10.30 11.70
N ALA A 160 -8.52 10.47 10.68
CA ALA A 160 -7.44 9.55 10.40
C ALA A 160 -6.42 9.49 11.56
N GLU A 161 -6.10 10.62 12.20
CA GLU A 161 -5.16 10.69 13.32
C GLU A 161 -5.69 9.92 14.52
N ALA A 162 -6.96 10.14 14.89
CA ALA A 162 -7.60 9.43 16.00
C ALA A 162 -7.54 7.91 15.81
N LEU A 163 -7.84 7.43 14.59
CA LEU A 163 -7.78 6.00 14.27
C LEU A 163 -6.34 5.47 14.24
N HIS A 164 -5.37 6.21 13.70
CA HIS A 164 -3.97 5.79 13.73
C HIS A 164 -3.40 5.71 15.15
N ARG A 165 -3.74 6.66 16.03
CA ARG A 165 -3.36 6.61 17.45
C ARG A 165 -3.96 5.41 18.15
N ARG A 166 -5.25 5.15 17.93
CA ARG A 166 -5.92 3.95 18.47
C ARG A 166 -5.25 2.67 17.99
N ALA A 167 -4.98 2.55 16.68
CA ALA A 167 -4.32 1.38 16.13
C ALA A 167 -2.89 1.18 16.67
N LEU A 168 -2.16 2.27 16.91
CA LEU A 168 -0.83 2.23 17.52
C LEU A 168 -0.91 1.76 18.97
N ALA A 169 -1.78 2.35 19.80
CA ALA A 169 -1.94 1.99 21.20
C ALA A 169 -2.31 0.50 21.38
N GLY A 170 -3.28 0.00 20.61
CA GLY A 170 -3.66 -1.42 20.65
C GLY A 170 -2.54 -2.36 20.22
N ARG A 171 -1.75 -1.98 19.20
CA ARG A 171 -0.58 -2.78 18.76
C ARG A 171 0.55 -2.74 19.76
N GLU A 172 0.81 -1.61 20.40
CA GLU A 172 1.80 -1.50 21.48
C GLU A 172 1.42 -2.40 22.67
N ALA A 173 0.14 -2.40 23.05
CA ALA A 173 -0.35 -3.22 24.17
C ALA A 173 -0.26 -4.72 23.89
N HIS A 174 -0.56 -5.17 22.66
CA HIS A 174 -0.65 -6.61 22.34
C HIS A 174 0.60 -7.21 21.73
N LEU A 175 1.37 -6.44 20.97
CA LEU A 175 2.53 -6.93 20.24
C LEU A 175 3.84 -6.39 20.84
N GLY A 176 3.76 -5.34 21.67
CA GLY A 176 4.91 -4.60 22.16
C GLY A 176 5.33 -3.47 21.22
N ALA A 177 6.11 -2.54 21.78
CA ALA A 177 6.55 -1.32 21.10
C ALA A 177 7.43 -1.59 19.86
N ASN A 178 8.21 -2.67 19.88
CA ASN A 178 9.19 -2.97 18.84
C ASN A 178 8.68 -3.94 17.77
N HIS A 179 7.46 -4.46 17.88
CA HIS A 179 6.93 -5.38 16.88
C HIS A 179 6.82 -4.71 15.49
N PRO A 180 7.13 -5.39 14.37
CA PRO A 180 7.12 -4.79 13.02
C PRO A 180 5.83 -4.04 12.66
N HIS A 181 4.65 -4.59 12.99
CA HIS A 181 3.36 -3.91 12.80
C HIS A 181 3.18 -2.65 13.67
N THR A 182 3.74 -2.63 14.87
CA THR A 182 3.73 -1.45 15.75
C THR A 182 4.62 -0.36 15.14
N LEU A 183 5.84 -0.71 14.73
CA LEU A 183 6.78 0.20 14.06
C LEU A 183 6.23 0.73 12.72
N GLN A 184 5.47 -0.08 11.98
CA GLN A 184 4.75 0.37 10.79
C GLN A 184 3.64 1.38 11.14
N SER A 185 2.93 1.17 12.25
CA SER A 185 1.88 2.09 12.71
C SER A 185 2.46 3.43 13.15
N MET A 186 3.62 3.42 13.83
CA MET A 186 4.35 4.65 14.16
C MET A 186 4.72 5.44 12.91
N ASN A 187 5.31 4.80 11.89
CA ASN A 187 5.64 5.47 10.62
C ASN A 187 4.40 6.09 9.95
N ASN A 188 3.27 5.37 9.92
CA ASN A 188 2.06 5.87 9.28
C ASN A 188 1.45 7.06 10.02
N LEU A 189 1.44 7.02 11.36
CA LEU A 189 1.00 8.15 12.18
C LEU A 189 1.96 9.34 12.00
N ALA A 190 3.27 9.11 11.99
CA ALA A 190 4.26 10.16 11.78
C ALA A 190 4.09 10.86 10.42
N ALA A 191 3.92 10.10 9.34
CA ALA A 191 3.66 10.67 8.01
C ALA A 191 2.34 11.47 7.95
N LEU A 192 1.33 11.08 8.73
CA LEU A 192 0.09 11.86 8.84
C LEU A 192 0.32 13.16 9.63
N LEU A 193 1.07 13.11 10.73
CA LEU A 193 1.39 14.28 11.54
C LEU A 193 2.26 15.28 10.77
N GLU A 194 3.19 14.79 9.95
CA GLU A 194 3.95 15.59 9.00
C GLU A 194 3.05 16.36 8.03
N GLN A 195 2.05 15.69 7.43
CA GLN A 195 1.07 16.33 6.55
C GLN A 195 0.24 17.40 7.26
N GLN A 196 0.10 17.31 8.58
CA GLN A 196 -0.56 18.31 9.42
C GLN A 196 0.39 19.40 9.96
N GLY A 197 1.68 19.36 9.61
CA GLY A 197 2.70 20.30 10.11
C GLY A 197 3.14 20.04 11.56
N LYS A 198 2.72 18.93 12.19
CA LYS A 198 3.11 18.53 13.55
C LYS A 198 4.49 17.84 13.55
N LEU A 199 5.50 18.55 13.05
CA LEU A 199 6.82 17.97 12.73
C LEU A 199 7.55 17.39 13.95
N ALA A 200 7.47 18.03 15.12
CA ALA A 200 8.14 17.55 16.34
C ALA A 200 7.57 16.20 16.82
N GLU A 201 6.26 16.01 16.71
CA GLU A 201 5.61 14.75 17.09
C GLU A 201 5.90 13.64 16.06
N ALA A 202 5.94 14.00 14.77
CA ALA A 202 6.36 13.09 13.70
C ALA A 202 7.80 12.60 13.89
N GLU A 203 8.72 13.51 14.22
CA GLU A 203 10.13 13.21 14.53
C GLU A 203 10.26 12.22 15.69
N ALA A 204 9.54 12.46 16.79
CA ALA A 204 9.55 11.56 17.96
C ALA A 204 9.12 10.13 17.59
N LEU A 205 8.06 9.99 16.78
CA LEU A 205 7.60 8.68 16.30
C LEU A 205 8.59 8.03 15.33
N HIS A 206 9.17 8.80 14.41
CA HIS A 206 10.17 8.26 13.47
C HIS A 206 11.45 7.80 14.19
N ARG A 207 11.93 8.53 15.21
CA ARG A 207 13.07 8.09 16.03
C ARG A 207 12.77 6.78 16.75
N ARG A 208 11.60 6.66 17.39
CA ARG A 208 11.16 5.41 18.04
C ARG A 208 11.07 4.26 17.04
N ALA A 209 10.50 4.50 15.87
CA ALA A 209 10.37 3.50 14.82
C ALA A 209 11.74 3.05 14.26
N LEU A 210 12.68 3.99 14.09
CA LEU A 210 14.04 3.72 13.65
C LEU A 210 14.79 2.86 14.66
N ALA A 211 14.81 3.26 15.93
CA ALA A 211 15.49 2.53 17.00
C ALA A 211 14.96 1.08 17.13
N GLY A 212 13.63 0.88 17.03
CA GLY A 212 13.04 -0.46 17.05
C GLY A 212 13.44 -1.32 15.84
N ARG A 213 13.56 -0.72 14.64
CA ARG A 213 14.01 -1.44 13.44
C ARG A 213 15.50 -1.76 13.48
N GLU A 214 16.33 -0.85 13.95
CA GLU A 214 17.77 -1.09 14.15
C GLU A 214 18.01 -2.26 15.11
N ALA A 215 17.28 -2.30 16.23
CA ALA A 215 17.42 -3.36 17.23
C ALA A 215 16.99 -4.76 16.73
N HIS A 216 16.05 -4.85 15.78
CA HIS A 216 15.50 -6.13 15.34
C HIS A 216 15.99 -6.60 13.97
N LEU A 217 16.25 -5.68 13.06
CA LEU A 217 16.63 -5.98 11.68
C LEU A 217 18.09 -5.63 11.41
N GLY A 218 18.71 -4.84 12.28
CA GLY A 218 20.04 -4.27 12.07
C GLY A 218 20.01 -2.95 11.31
N ALA A 219 21.11 -2.21 11.41
CA ALA A 219 21.27 -0.88 10.83
C ALA A 219 21.17 -0.86 9.29
N LEU A 220 21.66 -1.92 8.63
CA LEU A 220 21.70 -1.99 7.18
C LEU A 220 20.39 -2.50 6.55
N HIS A 221 19.45 -3.05 7.31
CA HIS A 221 18.24 -3.62 6.70
C HIS A 221 17.44 -2.56 5.94
N THR A 222 16.88 -2.90 4.77
CA THR A 222 16.18 -1.96 3.87
C THR A 222 15.09 -1.13 4.58
N HIS A 223 14.29 -1.75 5.46
CA HIS A 223 13.30 -1.03 6.28
C HIS A 223 13.92 -0.03 7.28
N THR A 224 15.09 -0.33 7.81
CA THR A 224 15.85 0.58 8.69
C THR A 224 16.35 1.77 7.89
N LEU A 225 16.97 1.54 6.73
CA LEU A 225 17.43 2.59 5.81
C LEU A 225 16.28 3.49 5.32
N ASN A 226 15.10 2.92 5.06
CA ASN A 226 13.91 3.71 4.74
C ASN A 226 13.44 4.56 5.92
N SER A 227 13.62 4.10 7.16
CA SER A 227 13.26 4.87 8.35
C SER A 227 14.23 6.01 8.60
N MET A 228 15.53 5.79 8.34
CA MET A 228 16.55 6.83 8.35
C MET A 228 16.20 7.94 7.36
N SER A 229 15.91 7.60 6.10
CA SER A 229 15.55 8.63 5.10
C SER A 229 14.26 9.38 5.44
N ASN A 230 13.25 8.72 6.01
CA ASN A 230 12.03 9.42 6.46
C ASN A 230 12.32 10.39 7.61
N LEU A 231 13.14 9.99 8.60
CA LEU A 231 13.53 10.87 9.69
C LEU A 231 14.39 12.05 9.17
N ALA A 232 15.30 11.80 8.23
CA ALA A 232 16.11 12.85 7.60
C ALA A 232 15.23 13.89 6.91
N ALA A 233 14.19 13.46 6.19
CA ALA A 233 13.22 14.36 5.57
C ALA A 233 12.49 15.24 6.60
N ILE A 234 12.10 14.69 7.75
CA ILE A 234 11.47 15.48 8.83
C ILE A 234 12.46 16.48 9.44
N LEU A 235 13.70 16.05 9.70
CA LEU A 235 14.75 16.92 10.24
C LEU A 235 15.06 18.07 9.28
N TRP A 236 15.15 17.79 7.98
CA TRP A 236 15.29 18.79 6.93
C TRP A 236 14.14 19.81 6.96
N LYS A 237 12.87 19.36 7.04
CA LYS A 237 11.70 20.24 7.15
C LYS A 237 11.70 21.12 8.40
N GLN A 238 12.39 20.70 9.46
CA GLN A 238 12.56 21.48 10.68
C GLN A 238 13.80 22.40 10.64
N GLY A 239 14.61 22.36 9.58
CA GLY A 239 15.87 23.11 9.49
C GLY A 239 17.03 22.48 10.27
N LYS A 240 16.89 21.25 10.79
CA LYS A 240 17.96 20.49 11.45
C LYS A 240 18.84 19.82 10.39
N LEU A 241 19.49 20.64 9.56
CA LEU A 241 20.13 20.18 8.32
C LEU A 241 21.31 19.24 8.57
N ASP A 242 22.13 19.50 9.59
CA ASP A 242 23.32 18.67 9.88
C ASP A 242 22.93 17.24 10.31
N GLU A 243 21.91 17.12 11.17
CA GLU A 243 21.40 15.81 11.60
C GLU A 243 20.72 15.08 10.44
N ALA A 244 19.99 15.82 9.58
CA ALA A 244 19.38 15.26 8.37
C ALA A 244 20.43 14.70 7.40
N GLU A 245 21.52 15.45 7.18
CA GLU A 245 22.64 15.05 6.33
C GLU A 245 23.31 13.79 6.87
N GLU A 246 23.70 13.77 8.15
CA GLU A 246 24.37 12.63 8.77
C GLU A 246 23.54 11.34 8.60
N LEU A 247 22.25 11.44 8.89
CA LEU A 247 21.34 10.30 8.81
C LEU A 247 21.13 9.83 7.35
N GLN A 248 21.04 10.78 6.41
CA GLN A 248 20.86 10.46 5.00
C GLN A 248 22.13 9.87 4.37
N ARG A 249 23.33 10.31 4.78
CA ARG A 249 24.61 9.70 4.37
C ARG A 249 24.71 8.25 4.85
N LYS A 250 24.33 7.97 6.10
CA LYS A 250 24.25 6.58 6.62
C LYS A 250 23.28 5.72 5.79
N ALA A 251 22.10 6.27 5.48
CA ALA A 251 21.11 5.58 4.67
C ALA A 251 21.61 5.28 3.24
N LEU A 252 22.28 6.25 2.61
CA LEU A 252 22.87 6.12 1.28
C LEU A 252 23.97 5.06 1.25
N ALA A 253 24.94 5.14 2.16
CA ALA A 253 26.03 4.17 2.25
C ALA A 253 25.52 2.74 2.45
N GLY A 254 24.46 2.56 3.26
CA GLY A 254 23.81 1.26 3.42
C GLY A 254 23.14 0.74 2.16
N ARG A 255 22.48 1.60 1.38
CA ARG A 255 21.85 1.24 0.10
C ARG A 255 22.89 0.91 -0.97
N GLU A 256 23.96 1.70 -1.06
CA GLU A 256 25.08 1.43 -1.96
C GLU A 256 25.71 0.07 -1.69
N ALA A 257 25.95 -0.26 -0.42
CA ALA A 257 26.54 -1.54 -0.03
C ALA A 257 25.64 -2.76 -0.36
N GLN A 258 24.32 -2.60 -0.31
CA GLN A 258 23.38 -3.73 -0.53
C GLN A 258 22.90 -3.87 -1.97
N LEU A 259 22.66 -2.75 -2.64
CA LEU A 259 21.96 -2.69 -3.92
C LEU A 259 22.87 -2.22 -5.05
N GLY A 260 24.01 -1.60 -4.72
CA GLY A 260 24.90 -0.94 -5.66
C GLY A 260 24.50 0.51 -5.95
N ALA A 261 25.45 1.25 -6.53
CA ALA A 261 25.32 2.69 -6.81
C ALA A 261 24.24 3.02 -7.86
N SER A 262 24.00 2.13 -8.83
CA SER A 262 23.05 2.35 -9.93
C SER A 262 21.61 1.90 -9.61
N HIS A 263 21.36 1.35 -8.42
CA HIS A 263 20.02 0.90 -8.05
C HIS A 263 19.08 2.12 -7.87
N PRO A 264 17.81 2.06 -8.33
CA PRO A 264 16.86 3.17 -8.21
C PRO A 264 16.74 3.73 -6.79
N ASP A 265 16.65 2.88 -5.77
CA ASP A 265 16.56 3.33 -4.36
C ASP A 265 17.82 4.06 -3.89
N THR A 266 19.00 3.66 -4.38
CA THR A 266 20.26 4.34 -4.09
C THR A 266 20.26 5.73 -4.72
N LEU A 267 19.87 5.83 -5.99
CA LEU A 267 19.77 7.11 -6.71
C LEU A 267 18.76 8.06 -6.05
N ILE A 268 17.60 7.55 -5.60
CA ILE A 268 16.63 8.34 -4.83
C ILE A 268 17.27 8.86 -3.54
N SER A 269 18.03 8.01 -2.84
CA SER A 269 18.75 8.38 -1.62
C SER A 269 19.81 9.45 -1.87
N MET A 270 20.53 9.38 -3.00
CA MET A 270 21.48 10.42 -3.42
C MET A 270 20.78 11.75 -3.68
N ASN A 271 19.64 11.73 -4.38
CA ASN A 271 18.88 12.94 -4.66
C ASN A 271 18.35 13.60 -3.38
N VAL A 272 17.90 12.83 -2.40
CA VAL A 272 17.50 13.37 -1.09
C VAL A 272 18.69 14.03 -0.37
N LEU A 273 19.89 13.43 -0.43
CA LEU A 273 21.09 14.02 0.14
C LEU A 273 21.44 15.34 -0.56
N ALA A 274 21.39 15.39 -1.89
CA ALA A 274 21.66 16.60 -2.67
C ALA A 274 20.72 17.76 -2.29
N VAL A 275 19.43 17.48 -2.07
CA VAL A 275 18.46 18.49 -1.60
C VAL A 275 18.82 19.03 -0.22
N ILE A 276 19.30 18.17 0.68
CA ILE A 276 19.74 18.58 2.03
C ILE A 276 20.99 19.46 1.93
N LEU A 277 22.00 19.04 1.15
CA LEU A 277 23.25 19.79 0.93
C LEU A 277 23.01 21.15 0.29
N GLN A 278 22.13 21.20 -0.73
CA GLN A 278 21.70 22.45 -1.35
C GLN A 278 21.06 23.40 -0.32
N SER A 279 20.25 22.86 0.58
CA SER A 279 19.61 23.65 1.66
C SER A 279 20.61 24.18 2.68
N GLN A 280 21.78 23.53 2.84
CA GLN A 280 22.90 24.01 3.65
C GLN A 280 23.83 24.99 2.90
N GLY A 281 23.66 25.14 1.58
CA GLY A 281 24.57 25.93 0.73
C GLY A 281 25.86 25.21 0.35
N LYS A 282 25.97 23.90 0.57
CA LYS A 282 27.12 23.07 0.17
C LYS A 282 26.99 22.65 -1.30
N LEU A 283 27.15 23.60 -2.22
CA LEU A 283 26.88 23.38 -3.65
C LEU A 283 27.97 22.60 -4.40
N GLU A 284 29.15 22.45 -3.80
CA GLU A 284 30.29 21.71 -4.36
C GLU A 284 30.26 20.21 -4.01
N GLU A 285 29.43 19.81 -3.05
CA GLU A 285 29.22 18.42 -2.60
C GLU A 285 27.96 17.81 -3.21
#